data_AF-A0A5F9DMA2-F1
#
_entry.id   AF-A0A5F9DMA2-F1
#
_cell.length_a   1.000
_cell.length_b   1.000
_cell.length_c   1.000
_cell.angle_alpha   90.00
_cell.angle_beta   90.00
_cell.angle_gamma   90.00
#
_symmetry.space_group_name_H-M   'P 1'
#
loop_
_entity.id
_entity.type
_entity.pdbx_description
1 polymer ?
#
loop_
_entity_poly.entity_id
_entity_poly.type
_entity_poly.pdbx_seq_one_letter_code
_entity_poly.pdbx_strand_id
1 'polypeptide(L)'
;MDGVAPAPGALPYYVALSQLLGLTVVAMTGAWLGVYRGGIAWESALQFNVHPLCMVIGLVFLQGDALLVHRVFRKETKRTTKVVHGLLHVFAFVIALVGLVAVFDYHKKKGYADLYSLHSWCGLLVFVLYLLQGPVQ
;
A
#
# COMPACT_ATOMS: atom_id res chain seq x y z
N MET A 1 -6.46 39.43 -0.77
CA MET A 1 -5.68 39.09 -1.99
C MET A 1 -4.97 37.78 -1.69
N ASP A 2 -5.66 36.66 -1.89
CA ASP A 2 -5.14 35.34 -1.55
C ASP A 2 -4.17 34.89 -2.65
N GLY A 3 -2.88 35.16 -2.42
CA GLY A 3 -1.78 34.78 -3.31
C GLY A 3 -1.52 33.28 -3.30
N VAL A 4 -2.43 32.49 -3.87
CA VAL A 4 -2.16 31.09 -4.17
C VAL A 4 -1.21 31.06 -5.35
N ALA A 5 0.08 30.82 -5.08
CA ALA A 5 1.07 30.60 -6.11
C ALA A 5 0.57 29.51 -7.08
N PRO A 6 0.65 29.73 -8.41
CA PRO A 6 0.18 28.75 -9.38
C PRO A 6 0.93 27.44 -9.16
N ALA A 7 0.19 26.33 -9.10
CA ALA A 7 0.82 25.02 -9.11
C ALA A 7 1.70 24.93 -10.38
N PRO A 8 2.95 24.42 -10.30
CA PRO A 8 3.75 24.21 -11.49
C PRO A 8 2.92 23.40 -12.48
N GLY A 9 2.77 23.87 -13.72
CA GLY A 9 1.94 23.19 -14.73
C GLY A 9 2.31 21.71 -14.96
N ALA A 10 3.51 21.31 -14.52
CA ALA A 10 4.02 19.94 -14.55
C ALA A 10 3.46 19.00 -13.47
N LEU A 11 2.89 19.51 -12.37
CA LEU A 11 2.39 18.70 -11.25
C LEU A 11 1.34 17.65 -11.65
N PRO A 12 0.30 17.95 -12.47
CA PRO A 12 -0.64 16.93 -12.92
C PRO A 12 0.02 15.86 -13.79
N TYR A 13 1.05 16.19 -14.57
CA TYR A 13 1.79 15.21 -15.38
C TYR A 13 2.59 14.23 -14.51
N TYR A 14 3.25 14.72 -13.46
CA TYR A 14 3.97 13.84 -12.51
C TYR A 14 3.00 12.93 -11.76
N VAL A 15 1.83 13.44 -11.38
CA VAL A 15 0.79 12.63 -10.72
C VAL A 15 0.23 11.58 -11.67
N ALA A 16 -0.08 11.95 -12.91
CA ALA A 16 -0.53 10.99 -13.92
C ALA A 16 0.52 9.89 -14.16
N LEU A 17 1.81 10.27 -14.26
CA LEU A 17 2.91 9.32 -14.40
C LEU A 17 3.01 8.39 -13.18
N SER A 18 2.92 8.92 -11.96
CA SER A 18 2.99 8.08 -10.75
C SER A 18 1.83 7.11 -10.66
N GLN A 19 0.61 7.52 -11.06
CA GLN A 19 -0.57 6.66 -11.11
C GLN A 19 -0.41 5.53 -12.13
N LEU A 20 0.08 5.85 -13.34
CA LEU A 20 0.34 4.87 -14.38
C LEU A 20 1.40 3.85 -13.94
N LEU A 21 2.49 4.32 -13.33
CA LEU A 21 3.53 3.44 -12.81
C LEU A 21 3.02 2.56 -11.67
N GLY A 22 2.27 3.14 -10.73
CA GLY A 22 1.66 2.41 -9.62
C GLY A 22 0.71 1.30 -10.09
N LEU A 23 -0.22 1.63 -10.99
CA LEU A 23 -1.13 0.65 -11.60
C LEU A 23 -0.37 -0.43 -12.38
N THR A 24 0.69 -0.05 -13.10
CA THR A 24 1.53 -1.02 -13.82
C THR A 24 2.20 -2.00 -12.86
N VAL A 25 2.75 -1.52 -11.73
CA VAL A 25 3.38 -2.38 -10.72
C VAL A 25 2.35 -3.32 -10.07
N VAL A 26 1.14 -2.83 -9.77
CA VAL A 26 0.05 -3.66 -9.24
C VAL A 26 -0.36 -4.73 -10.26
N ALA A 27 -0.58 -4.34 -11.52
CA ALA A 27 -0.96 -5.25 -12.59
C ALA A 27 0.11 -6.31 -12.87
N MET A 28 1.38 -5.89 -12.92
CA MET A 28 2.52 -6.79 -13.12
C MET A 28 2.66 -7.77 -11.94
N THR A 29 2.45 -7.32 -10.70
CA THR A 29 2.44 -8.18 -9.51
C THR A 29 1.31 -9.20 -9.59
N GLY A 30 0.09 -8.77 -9.95
CA GLY A 30 -1.05 -9.66 -10.13
C GLY A 30 -0.83 -10.69 -11.24
N ALA A 31 -0.31 -10.26 -12.39
CA ALA A 31 0.03 -11.14 -13.51
C ALA A 31 1.12 -12.15 -13.13
N TRP A 32 2.15 -11.71 -12.40
CA TRP A 32 3.20 -12.59 -11.91
C TRP A 32 2.64 -13.70 -11.01
N LEU A 33 1.79 -13.34 -10.04
CA LEU A 33 1.20 -14.29 -9.11
C LEU A 33 0.18 -15.22 -9.80
N GLY A 34 -0.60 -14.68 -10.74
CA GLY A 34 -1.60 -15.44 -11.50
C GLY A 34 -0.98 -16.44 -12.46
N VAL A 35 -0.04 -15.99 -13.30
CA VAL A 35 0.51 -16.78 -14.40
C VAL A 35 1.65 -17.69 -13.94
N TYR A 36 2.56 -17.17 -13.11
CA TYR A 36 3.80 -17.90 -12.76
C TYR A 36 3.74 -18.57 -11.39
N ARG A 37 2.90 -18.09 -10.46
CA ARG A 37 2.81 -18.66 -9.10
C ARG A 37 1.55 -19.50 -8.86
N GLY A 38 0.75 -19.74 -9.90
CA GLY A 38 -0.41 -20.63 -9.86
C GLY A 38 -1.69 -20.02 -9.29
N GLY A 39 -1.73 -18.69 -9.09
CA GLY A 39 -2.93 -17.98 -8.64
C GLY A 39 -2.87 -17.50 -7.19
N ILE A 40 -4.05 -17.13 -6.67
CA ILE A 40 -4.23 -16.61 -5.31
C ILE A 40 -5.38 -17.39 -4.69
N ALA A 41 -5.11 -18.06 -3.57
CA ALA A 41 -6.12 -18.79 -2.82
C ALA A 41 -5.83 -18.72 -1.32
N TRP A 42 -6.89 -18.59 -0.52
CA TRP A 42 -6.79 -18.41 0.92
C TRP A 42 -6.51 -19.73 1.66
N GLU A 43 -7.10 -20.83 1.21
CA GLU A 43 -6.94 -22.16 1.83
C GLU A 43 -6.03 -23.08 0.99
N SER A 44 -4.80 -22.64 0.70
CA SER A 44 -3.81 -23.49 0.02
C SER A 44 -2.38 -22.99 0.21
N ALA A 45 -1.41 -23.68 -0.37
CA ALA A 45 -0.02 -23.20 -0.42
C ALA A 45 0.13 -21.87 -1.18
N LEU A 46 -0.89 -21.44 -1.94
CA LEU A 46 -0.93 -20.15 -2.64
C LEU A 46 -1.29 -18.98 -1.71
N GLN A 47 -1.60 -19.24 -0.43
CA GLN A 47 -1.87 -18.20 0.56
C GLN A 47 -0.69 -17.23 0.71
N PHE A 48 0.54 -17.71 0.49
CA PHE A 48 1.72 -16.85 0.43
C PHE A 48 1.64 -15.79 -0.67
N ASN A 49 0.98 -16.07 -1.80
CA ASN A 49 0.84 -15.11 -2.91
C ASN A 49 -0.05 -13.92 -2.55
N VAL A 50 -0.93 -14.06 -1.55
CA VAL A 50 -1.73 -12.95 -1.01
C VAL A 50 -0.82 -11.89 -0.40
N HIS A 51 0.25 -12.31 0.29
CA HIS A 51 1.17 -11.41 0.98
C HIS A 51 1.80 -10.34 0.08
N PRO A 52 2.56 -10.67 -0.99
CA PRO A 52 3.19 -9.67 -1.84
C PRO A 52 2.16 -8.80 -2.57
N LEU A 53 1.00 -9.35 -2.96
CA LEU A 53 -0.06 -8.55 -3.59
C LEU A 53 -0.61 -7.50 -2.62
N CYS A 54 -0.96 -7.91 -1.40
CA CYS A 54 -1.46 -7.01 -0.37
C CYS A 54 -0.42 -5.95 0.03
N MET A 55 0.87 -6.31 0.11
CA MET A 55 1.92 -5.34 0.42
C MET A 55 2.09 -4.28 -0.66
N VAL A 56 2.07 -4.67 -1.94
CA VAL A 56 2.18 -3.74 -3.06
C VAL A 56 0.95 -2.82 -3.14
N ILE A 57 -0.26 -3.35 -2.97
CA ILE A 57 -1.48 -2.55 -3.00
C ILE A 57 -1.53 -1.60 -1.79
N GLY A 58 -1.30 -2.11 -0.59
CA GLY A 58 -1.43 -1.34 0.64
C GLY A 58 -0.29 -0.34 0.86
N LEU A 59 0.94 -0.85 1.06
CA LEU A 59 2.07 -0.04 1.52
C LEU A 59 2.80 0.72 0.40
N VAL A 60 2.59 0.35 -0.87
CA VAL A 60 3.22 1.04 -2.01
C VAL A 60 2.21 1.93 -2.73
N PHE A 61 1.12 1.36 -3.25
CA PHE A 61 0.18 2.11 -4.09
C PHE A 61 -0.72 3.06 -3.26
N LEU A 62 -1.56 2.52 -2.38
CA LEU A 62 -2.49 3.33 -1.59
C LEU A 62 -1.77 4.29 -0.63
N GLN A 63 -0.65 3.86 -0.06
CA GLN A 63 0.20 4.72 0.73
C GLN A 63 0.78 5.89 -0.08
N GLY A 64 1.24 5.63 -1.32
CA GLY A 64 1.73 6.67 -2.22
C GLY A 64 0.63 7.69 -2.55
N ASP A 65 -0.58 7.21 -2.81
CA ASP A 65 -1.75 8.06 -3.06
C ASP A 65 -2.12 8.93 -1.85
N ALA A 66 -2.09 8.35 -0.65
CA ALA A 66 -2.33 9.08 0.58
C ALA A 66 -1.33 10.23 0.77
N LEU A 67 -0.05 10.04 0.41
CA LEU A 67 0.96 11.10 0.47
C LEU A 67 0.78 12.18 -0.61
N LEU A 68 0.21 11.84 -1.76
CA LEU A 68 -0.01 12.77 -2.87
C LEU A 68 -1.34 13.53 -2.77
N VAL A 69 -2.33 13.04 -2.02
CA VAL A 69 -3.68 13.60 -1.93
C VAL A 69 -3.69 15.09 -1.58
N HIS A 70 -2.83 15.53 -0.65
CA HIS A 70 -2.72 16.94 -0.26
C HIS A 70 -2.11 17.84 -1.34
N ARG A 71 -1.33 17.28 -2.25
CA ARG A 71 -0.75 18.01 -3.39
C ARG A 71 -1.72 18.11 -4.55
N VAL A 72 -2.48 17.04 -4.82
CA VAL A 72 -3.47 16.97 -5.90
C VAL A 72 -4.68 17.83 -5.57
N PHE A 73 -5.25 17.66 -4.39
CA PHE A 73 -6.48 18.34 -3.95
C PHE A 73 -6.18 19.65 -3.19
N ARG A 74 -5.23 20.46 -3.68
CA ARG A 74 -4.87 21.75 -3.05
C ARG A 74 -6.01 22.77 -3.11
N LYS A 75 -6.92 22.65 -4.09
CA LYS A 75 -8.07 23.55 -4.28
C LYS A 75 -9.32 23.13 -3.48
N GLU A 76 -9.34 21.91 -2.96
CA GLU A 76 -10.46 21.39 -2.18
C GLU A 76 -10.43 21.87 -0.73
N THR A 77 -11.55 21.68 -0.03
CA THR A 77 -11.61 22.03 1.40
C THR A 77 -10.64 21.17 2.21
N LYS A 78 -9.93 21.80 3.16
CA LYS A 78 -8.97 21.10 4.04
C LYS A 78 -9.61 19.91 4.77
N ARG A 79 -10.91 19.97 5.06
CA ARG A 79 -11.67 18.89 5.70
C ARG A 79 -11.82 17.69 4.77
N THR A 80 -12.25 17.88 3.52
CA THR A 80 -12.40 16.80 2.55
C THR A 80 -11.07 16.10 2.29
N THR A 81 -10.00 16.86 2.03
CA THR A 81 -8.68 16.27 1.75
C THR A 81 -8.14 15.48 2.94
N LYS A 82 -8.38 15.94 4.19
CA LYS A 82 -7.99 15.21 5.40
C LYS A 82 -8.78 13.91 5.58
N VAL A 83 -10.08 13.90 5.26
CA VAL A 83 -10.90 12.68 5.29
C VAL A 83 -10.41 11.68 4.26
N VAL A 84 -10.18 12.10 3.01
CA VAL A 84 -9.68 11.21 1.95
C VAL A 84 -8.30 10.66 2.31
N HIS A 85 -7.40 11.50 2.82
CA HIS A 85 -6.09 11.08 3.32
C HIS A 85 -6.20 9.99 4.40
N GLY A 86 -7.01 10.23 5.44
CA GLY A 86 -7.23 9.27 6.51
C GLY A 86 -7.84 7.96 6.00
N LEU A 87 -8.83 8.03 5.10
CA LEU A 87 -9.45 6.84 4.52
C LEU A 87 -8.44 6.01 3.70
N LEU A 88 -7.59 6.65 2.90
CA LEU A 88 -6.53 5.95 2.15
C LEU A 88 -5.55 5.23 3.08
N HIS A 89 -5.12 5.87 4.17
CA HIS A 89 -4.27 5.24 5.18
C HIS A 89 -4.96 4.06 5.88
N VAL A 90 -6.23 4.19 6.22
CA VAL A 90 -7.01 3.10 6.84
C VAL A 90 -7.14 1.92 5.88
N PHE A 91 -7.45 2.15 4.60
CA PHE A 91 -7.52 1.08 3.61
C PHE A 91 -6.16 0.42 3.38
N ALA A 92 -5.10 1.21 3.25
CA ALA A 92 -3.73 0.71 3.12
C ALA A 92 -3.35 -0.18 4.32
N PHE A 93 -3.69 0.26 5.54
CA PHE A 93 -3.45 -0.49 6.77
C PHE A 93 -4.19 -1.82 6.79
N VAL A 94 -5.50 -1.83 6.50
CA VAL A 94 -6.32 -3.04 6.51
C VAL A 94 -5.80 -4.05 5.48
N ILE A 95 -5.44 -3.60 4.28
CA ILE A 95 -4.91 -4.49 3.24
C ILE A 95 -3.54 -5.05 3.64
N ALA A 96 -2.65 -4.22 4.20
CA ALA A 96 -1.35 -4.67 4.70
C ALA A 96 -1.50 -5.68 5.85
N LEU A 97 -2.47 -5.47 6.75
CA LEU A 97 -2.79 -6.41 7.83
C LEU A 97 -3.24 -7.77 7.28
N VAL A 98 -4.09 -7.79 6.25
CA VAL A 98 -4.49 -9.04 5.57
C VAL A 98 -3.27 -9.77 4.99
N GLY A 99 -2.33 -9.04 4.37
CA GLY A 99 -1.08 -9.62 3.86
C GLY A 99 -0.18 -10.18 4.96
N LEU A 100 -0.12 -9.54 6.13
CA LEU A 100 0.58 -10.06 7.31
C LEU A 100 -0.07 -11.36 7.80
N VAL A 101 -1.39 -11.35 8.01
CA VAL A 101 -2.15 -12.52 8.47
C VAL A 101 -1.95 -13.70 7.52
N ALA A 102 -1.95 -13.46 6.20
CA ALA A 102 -1.72 -14.49 5.21
C ALA A 102 -0.34 -15.16 5.33
N VAL A 103 0.73 -14.41 5.61
CA VAL A 103 2.08 -15.01 5.75
C VAL A 103 2.24 -15.77 7.07
N PHE A 104 1.72 -15.25 8.18
CA PHE A 104 1.76 -15.95 9.48
C PHE A 104 0.93 -17.24 9.46
N ASP A 105 -0.27 -17.20 8.86
CA ASP A 105 -1.10 -18.41 8.74
C ASP A 105 -0.44 -19.44 7.80
N TYR A 106 0.21 -18.99 6.72
CA TYR A 106 0.99 -19.86 5.85
C TYR A 106 2.16 -20.55 6.59
N HIS A 107 2.96 -19.81 7.36
CA HIS A 107 4.04 -20.39 8.15
C HIS A 107 3.53 -21.38 9.20
N LYS A 108 2.44 -21.04 9.90
CA LYS A 108 1.79 -21.92 10.87
C LYS A 108 1.32 -23.22 10.24
N LYS A 109 0.67 -23.18 9.06
CA LYS A 109 0.22 -24.36 8.31
C LYS A 109 1.39 -25.23 7.81
N LYS A 110 2.56 -24.63 7.54
CA LYS A 110 3.75 -25.33 7.04
C LYS A 110 4.76 -25.72 8.12
N GLY A 111 4.58 -25.28 9.36
CA GLY A 111 5.51 -25.54 10.46
C GLY A 111 6.84 -24.79 10.33
N TYR A 112 6.88 -23.69 9.58
CA TYR A 112 8.09 -22.87 9.46
C TYR A 112 8.23 -21.92 10.65
N ALA A 113 9.47 -21.62 11.03
CA ALA A 113 9.76 -20.62 12.05
C ALA A 113 9.44 -19.21 11.50
N ASP A 114 8.57 -18.48 12.19
CA ASP A 114 8.29 -17.08 11.90
C ASP A 114 9.51 -16.19 12.17
N LEU A 115 9.57 -15.02 11.51
CA LEU A 115 10.51 -13.93 11.82
C LEU A 115 12.01 -14.29 11.76
N TYR A 116 12.41 -15.35 11.05
CA TYR A 116 13.83 -15.72 10.96
C TYR A 116 14.63 -14.85 9.97
N SER A 117 13.96 -14.13 9.06
CA SER A 117 14.59 -13.36 7.98
C SER A 117 14.65 -11.87 8.30
N LEU A 118 15.70 -11.19 7.81
CA LEU A 118 15.82 -9.74 7.88
C LEU A 118 14.63 -9.02 7.22
N HIS A 119 14.07 -9.59 6.16
CA HIS A 119 12.87 -9.06 5.52
C HIS A 119 11.69 -8.99 6.49
N SER A 120 11.48 -10.03 7.29
CA SER A 120 10.38 -10.09 8.26
C SER A 120 10.57 -9.09 9.41
N TRP A 121 11.80 -8.87 9.86
CA TRP A 121 12.13 -7.85 10.86
C TRP A 121 11.87 -6.44 10.34
N CYS A 122 12.41 -6.12 9.16
CA CYS A 122 12.20 -4.81 8.53
C CYS A 122 10.72 -4.59 8.19
N GLY A 123 10.01 -5.60 7.69
CA GLY A 123 8.60 -5.54 7.37
C GLY A 123 7.73 -5.29 8.61
N LEU A 124 8.00 -5.99 9.71
CA LEU A 124 7.30 -5.78 10.97
C LEU A 124 7.59 -4.39 11.54
N LEU A 125 8.84 -3.93 11.50
CA LEU A 125 9.23 -2.58 11.91
C LEU A 125 8.44 -1.53 11.11
N VAL A 126 8.42 -1.63 9.78
CA VAL A 126 7.68 -0.71 8.91
C VAL A 126 6.20 -0.73 9.24
N PHE A 127 5.60 -1.90 9.46
CA PHE A 127 4.19 -2.02 9.81
C PHE A 127 3.85 -1.38 11.16
N VAL A 128 4.72 -1.55 12.17
CA VAL A 128 4.57 -0.89 13.48
C VAL A 128 4.73 0.62 13.37
N LEU A 129 5.72 1.10 12.64
CA LEU A 129 5.90 2.54 12.40
C LEU A 129 4.71 3.13 11.65
N TYR A 130 4.15 2.38 10.69
CA TYR A 130 2.96 2.78 9.94
C TYR A 130 1.74 2.97 10.85
N LEU A 131 1.53 2.03 11.77
CA LEU A 131 0.49 2.08 12.80
C LEU A 131 0.63 3.31 13.70
N LEU A 132 1.87 3.64 14.10
CA LEU A 132 2.15 4.80 14.93
C LEU A 132 2.01 6.11 14.16
N GLN A 133 2.27 6.09 12.85
CA GLN A 133 2.18 7.25 11.97
C GLN A 133 0.73 7.62 11.63
N GLY A 134 -0.14 6.62 11.39
CA GLY A 134 -1.55 6.81 11.03
C GLY A 134 -2.37 7.78 11.91
N PRO A 135 -2.24 7.77 13.26
CA PRO A 135 -2.94 8.73 14.13
C PRO A 135 -2.29 10.13 14.20
N VAL A 136 -1.11 10.34 13.61
CA VAL A 136 -0.29 11.56 13.80
C VAL A 136 -0.36 12.54 12.61
N GLN A 137 -0.91 12.14 11.46
CA GLN A 137 -1.03 12.98 10.24
C GLN A 137 -2.43 13.61 10.06
#